data_AF-A0A2V9NG33-F1
#
_entry.id   AF-A0A2V9NG33-F1
#
_cell.length_a   1.000
_cell.length_b   1.000
_cell.length_c   1.000
_cell.angle_alpha   90.00
_cell.angle_beta   90.00
_cell.angle_gamma   90.00
#
_symmetry.space_group_name_H-M   'P 1'
#
loop_
_entity.id
_entity.type
_entity.pdbx_description
1 polymer ?
#
loop_
_entity_poly.entity_id
_entity_poly.type
_entity_poly.pdbx_seq_one_letter_code
_entity_poly.pdbx_strand_id
1 'polypeptide(L)'
;MLDSNRHNSQQFRYYFVFSRVLNVFTWDLFRRLGGVIHSSAPRDVRGLKSPITKLAALLLLCALALVSCQRASRRGDQKLIILGVDGLDPQLLKQYIEQGRMPNFAALARTGSFRELTTSIPPQSPVAWSNLITGMNAGGHGIFDFIHRDPKTLQPYFSTSRVEPPKHTVHLGSWVIPIGSGTAEQLREGKAF
;
A
#
# COMPACT_ATOMS: atom_id res chain seq x y z
N MET A 1 -33.36 -36.32 -9.96
CA MET A 1 -33.16 -34.99 -10.56
C MET A 1 -32.56 -34.12 -9.47
N LEU A 2 -31.22 -34.10 -9.40
CA LEU A 2 -30.45 -33.43 -8.35
C LEU A 2 -30.09 -32.02 -8.86
N ASP A 3 -30.38 -31.03 -8.03
CA ASP A 3 -30.27 -29.60 -8.30
C ASP A 3 -28.81 -29.19 -8.59
N SER A 4 -28.52 -28.76 -9.82
CA SER A 4 -27.18 -28.47 -10.33
C SER A 4 -26.75 -27.00 -10.18
N ASN A 5 -27.36 -26.24 -9.26
CA ASN A 5 -27.15 -24.79 -9.16
C ASN A 5 -26.20 -24.30 -8.05
N ARG A 6 -25.40 -25.17 -7.42
CA ARG A 6 -24.26 -24.71 -6.60
C ARG A 6 -23.03 -24.42 -7.47
N HIS A 7 -23.12 -23.38 -8.29
CA HIS A 7 -21.95 -22.80 -8.95
C HIS A 7 -21.05 -22.12 -7.90
N ASN A 8 -20.04 -22.85 -7.46
CA ASN A 8 -18.67 -22.41 -7.19
C ASN A 8 -18.48 -20.96 -6.68
N SER A 9 -19.10 -20.61 -5.54
CA SER A 9 -18.97 -19.30 -4.90
C SER A 9 -17.69 -19.16 -4.05
N GLN A 10 -16.54 -19.59 -4.57
CA GLN A 10 -15.22 -19.32 -3.96
C GLN A 10 -14.65 -18.00 -4.49
N GLN A 11 -15.44 -16.92 -4.44
CA GLN A 11 -14.94 -15.58 -4.69
C GLN A 11 -14.47 -14.99 -3.35
N PHE A 12 -13.18 -15.14 -3.05
CA PHE A 12 -12.55 -14.60 -1.84
C PHE A 12 -12.54 -13.07 -1.85
N ARG A 13 -13.61 -12.47 -1.33
CA ARG A 13 -13.74 -11.02 -1.18
C ARG A 13 -13.05 -10.58 0.10
N TYR A 14 -12.12 -9.63 0.01
CA TYR A 14 -11.38 -9.12 1.17
C TYR A 14 -12.06 -7.87 1.77
N TYR A 15 -11.77 -7.58 3.04
CA TYR A 15 -12.04 -6.29 3.67
C TYR A 15 -10.71 -5.56 3.96
N PHE A 16 -10.62 -4.30 3.57
CA PHE A 16 -9.64 -3.37 4.15
C PHE A 16 -10.33 -2.47 5.18
N VAL A 17 -9.66 -2.24 6.31
CA VAL A 17 -10.02 -1.19 7.25
C VAL A 17 -9.02 -0.05 7.08
N PHE A 18 -9.47 1.07 6.53
CA PHE A 18 -8.73 2.32 6.61
C PHE A 18 -9.23 3.12 7.81
N SER A 19 -8.36 3.38 8.78
CA SER A 19 -8.56 4.45 9.76
C SER A 19 -8.25 5.78 9.08
N ARG A 20 -9.27 6.62 8.89
CA ARG A 20 -9.15 7.94 8.26
C ARG A 20 -8.89 8.95 9.38
N VAL A 21 -7.65 9.41 9.53
CA VAL A 21 -7.39 10.63 10.32
C VAL A 21 -7.74 11.83 9.43
N LEU A 22 -8.67 12.63 9.93
CA LEU A 22 -9.25 13.82 9.30
C LEU A 22 -8.19 14.81 8.78
N ASN A 23 -8.47 15.41 7.62
CA ASN A 23 -8.08 16.78 7.31
C ASN A 23 -9.13 17.40 6.38
N VAL A 24 -10.27 17.76 6.97
CA VAL A 24 -11.18 18.75 6.40
C VAL A 24 -11.04 19.97 7.30
N PHE A 25 -10.26 20.96 6.87
CA PHE A 25 -10.33 22.38 7.24
C PHE A 25 -9.00 23.01 6.82
N THR A 26 -8.98 23.76 5.71
CA THR A 26 -8.02 24.87 5.44
C THR A 26 -8.19 25.44 4.03
N TRP A 27 -8.70 24.66 3.06
CA TRP A 27 -8.82 25.13 1.67
C TRP A 27 -10.02 26.07 1.40
N ASP A 28 -11.09 25.97 2.19
CA ASP A 28 -12.33 26.72 1.94
C ASP A 28 -12.30 28.18 2.47
N LEU A 29 -11.43 28.47 3.45
CA LEU A 29 -11.22 29.83 3.97
C LEU A 29 -10.33 30.67 3.03
N PHE A 30 -9.37 30.02 2.34
CA PHE A 30 -8.50 30.69 1.37
C PHE A 30 -9.26 31.13 0.11
N ARG A 31 -10.27 30.37 -0.30
CA ARG A 31 -11.13 30.72 -1.45
C ARG A 31 -12.08 31.89 -1.16
N ARG A 32 -12.47 32.08 0.10
CA ARG A 32 -13.38 33.16 0.54
C ARG A 32 -12.71 34.52 0.73
N LEU A 33 -11.38 34.57 0.83
CA LEU A 33 -10.61 35.82 1.00
C LEU A 33 -9.88 36.27 -0.28
N GLY A 34 -9.92 35.49 -1.37
CA GLY A 34 -9.23 35.76 -2.64
C GLY A 34 -9.97 36.65 -3.64
N GLY A 35 -11.03 37.36 -3.20
CA GLY A 35 -11.78 38.29 -4.04
C GLY A 35 -11.51 39.73 -3.61
N VAL A 36 -11.07 40.56 -4.58
CA VAL A 36 -10.84 42.01 -4.49
C VAL A 36 -9.42 42.42 -4.05
N ILE A 37 -8.48 42.42 -5.00
CA ILE A 37 -7.41 43.41 -5.03
C ILE A 37 -7.46 44.08 -6.41
N HIS A 38 -8.09 45.26 -6.46
CA HIS A 38 -8.06 46.16 -7.60
C HIS A 38 -6.73 46.93 -7.51
N SER A 39 -5.75 46.64 -8.38
CA SER A 39 -4.47 47.34 -8.36
C SER A 39 -4.56 48.64 -9.15
N SER A 40 -4.75 49.77 -8.46
CA SER A 40 -4.32 51.06 -8.97
C SER A 40 -2.81 51.20 -8.70
N ALA A 41 -1.99 51.01 -9.74
CA ALA A 41 -0.55 51.23 -9.65
C ALA A 41 -0.26 52.70 -9.26
N PRO A 42 0.55 52.98 -8.23
CA PRO A 42 1.04 54.32 -8.00
C PRO A 42 1.97 54.71 -9.16
N ARG A 43 1.65 55.81 -9.84
CA ARG A 43 2.59 56.51 -10.71
C ARG A 43 3.69 57.08 -9.82
N ASP A 44 4.92 56.86 -10.27
CA ASP A 44 6.18 57.40 -9.75
C ASP A 44 6.95 56.51 -8.74
N VAL A 45 8.01 55.89 -9.25
CA VAL A 45 9.05 55.18 -8.46
C VAL A 45 10.44 55.76 -8.78
N ARG A 46 10.53 57.04 -9.15
CA ARG A 46 11.82 57.74 -9.28
C ARG A 46 12.15 58.49 -7.99
N GLY A 47 12.51 57.76 -6.94
CA GLY A 47 13.00 58.44 -5.74
C GLY A 47 13.15 57.61 -4.49
N LEU A 48 13.77 56.43 -4.52
CA LEU A 48 14.21 55.80 -3.27
C LEU A 48 15.42 54.87 -3.48
N LYS A 49 16.55 55.47 -3.87
CA LYS A 49 17.87 54.82 -3.93
C LYS A 49 18.55 54.80 -2.55
N SER A 50 17.80 54.67 -1.45
CA SER A 50 18.40 54.64 -0.11
C SER A 50 18.80 53.21 0.26
N PRO A 51 19.94 53.00 0.96
CA PRO A 51 20.34 51.68 1.43
C PRO A 51 19.32 51.07 2.40
N ILE A 52 18.52 51.92 3.06
CA ILE A 52 17.51 51.53 4.05
C ILE A 52 16.33 50.79 3.42
N THR A 53 15.86 51.18 2.23
CA THR A 53 14.75 50.47 1.56
C THR A 53 15.17 49.12 1.01
N LYS A 54 16.42 48.99 0.55
CA LYS A 54 16.98 47.68 0.16
C LYS A 54 17.09 46.75 1.38
N LEU A 55 17.52 47.27 2.52
CA LEU A 55 17.63 46.50 3.76
C LEU A 55 16.24 46.07 4.28
N ALA A 56 15.26 46.97 4.26
CA ALA A 56 13.88 46.66 4.64
C ALA A 56 13.25 45.61 3.71
N ALA A 57 13.44 45.74 2.39
CA ALA A 57 12.98 44.75 1.42
C ALA A 57 13.65 43.38 1.62
N LEU A 58 14.96 43.36 1.92
CA LEU A 58 15.72 42.13 2.19
C LEU A 58 15.25 41.46 3.49
N LEU A 59 15.02 42.23 4.55
CA LEU A 59 14.49 41.71 5.82
C LEU A 59 13.07 41.17 5.65
N LEU A 60 12.23 41.82 4.84
CA LEU A 60 10.89 41.34 4.53
C LEU A 60 10.92 40.03 3.71
N LEU A 61 11.81 39.94 2.72
CA LEU A 61 12.06 38.72 1.94
C LEU A 61 12.59 37.58 2.81
N CYS A 62 13.52 37.86 3.72
CA CYS A 62 14.03 36.89 4.69
C CYS A 62 12.93 36.42 5.65
N ALA A 63 12.08 37.32 6.15
CA ALA A 63 10.96 36.97 7.01
C ALA A 63 9.94 36.09 6.28
N LEU A 64 9.61 36.42 5.02
CA LEU A 64 8.73 35.60 4.17
C LEU A 64 9.34 34.21 3.87
N ALA A 65 10.65 34.14 3.64
CA ALA A 65 11.36 32.88 3.44
C ALA A 65 11.35 32.02 4.72
N LEU A 66 11.53 32.62 5.89
CA LEU A 66 11.49 31.92 7.18
C LEU A 66 10.09 31.40 7.52
N VAL A 67 9.04 32.15 7.21
CA VAL A 67 7.63 31.70 7.37
C VAL A 67 7.29 30.57 6.40
N SER A 68 7.83 30.60 5.17
CA SER A 68 7.67 29.51 4.19
C SER A 68 8.37 28.22 4.63
N CYS A 69 9.55 28.32 5.26
CA CYS A 69 10.29 27.17 5.79
C CYS A 69 9.64 26.52 7.02
N GLN A 70 8.77 27.21 7.74
CA GLN A 70 8.11 26.65 8.94
C GLN A 70 6.95 25.68 8.62
N ARG A 71 6.57 25.53 7.34
CA ARG A 71 5.45 24.68 6.92
C ARG A 71 5.85 23.42 6.16
N ALA A 72 7.13 23.04 6.20
CA ALA A 72 7.47 21.63 6.09
C ALA A 72 6.99 20.95 7.38
N SER A 73 5.68 20.71 7.45
CA SER A 73 5.09 19.75 8.38
C SER A 73 6.05 18.56 8.43
N ARG A 74 6.66 18.33 9.60
CA ARG A 74 7.20 17.02 9.91
C ARG A 74 5.99 16.11 9.79
N ARG A 75 5.81 15.54 8.60
CA ARG A 75 4.90 14.44 8.35
C ARG A 75 5.50 13.34 9.21
N GLY A 76 5.13 13.31 10.49
CA GLY A 76 5.60 12.29 11.41
C GLY A 76 5.35 10.97 10.71
N ASP A 77 6.35 10.09 10.69
CA ASP A 77 6.32 8.83 9.94
C ASP A 77 5.05 8.07 10.32
N GLN A 78 3.99 8.26 9.54
CA GLN A 78 2.73 7.60 9.78
C GLN A 78 2.97 6.14 9.42
N LYS A 79 3.09 5.31 10.45
CA LYS A 79 3.26 3.88 10.28
C LYS A 79 1.96 3.31 9.74
N LEU A 80 2.05 2.62 8.62
CA LEU A 80 0.95 1.88 8.02
C LEU A 80 1.09 0.41 8.39
N ILE A 81 0.01 -0.20 8.88
CA ILE A 81 -0.10 -1.64 9.05
C ILE A 81 -1.19 -2.11 8.10
N ILE A 82 -0.87 -3.09 7.26
CA ILE A 82 -1.83 -3.78 6.41
C ILE A 82 -2.02 -5.17 7.00
N LEU A 83 -3.25 -5.49 7.40
CA LEU A 83 -3.64 -6.81 7.88
C LEU A 83 -4.49 -7.49 6.81
N GLY A 84 -4.01 -8.59 6.25
CA GLY A 84 -4.81 -9.49 5.44
C GLY A 84 -5.17 -10.74 6.26
N VAL A 85 -6.43 -11.18 6.15
CA VAL A 85 -6.91 -12.41 6.77
C VAL A 85 -7.30 -13.36 5.64
N ASP A 86 -6.54 -14.44 5.48
CA ASP A 86 -6.82 -15.43 4.44
C ASP A 86 -8.13 -16.18 4.74
N GLY A 87 -8.94 -16.42 3.72
CA GLY A 87 -10.24 -17.09 3.84
C GLY A 87 -11.34 -16.31 4.57
N LEU A 88 -11.17 -15.01 4.82
CA LEU A 88 -12.21 -14.19 5.45
C LEU A 88 -13.37 -13.91 4.47
N ASP A 89 -14.43 -14.70 4.56
CA ASP A 89 -15.64 -14.49 3.77
C ASP A 89 -16.44 -13.26 4.26
N PRO A 90 -16.83 -12.34 3.37
CA PRO A 90 -17.46 -11.10 3.79
C PRO A 90 -18.89 -11.27 4.31
N GLN A 91 -19.62 -12.26 3.78
CA GLN A 91 -21.00 -12.52 4.16
C GLN A 91 -21.04 -13.10 5.57
N LEU A 92 -20.17 -14.07 5.86
CA LEU A 92 -20.01 -14.63 7.21
C LEU A 92 -19.56 -13.58 8.21
N LEU A 93 -18.60 -12.72 7.84
CA LEU A 93 -18.14 -11.65 8.73
C LEU A 93 -19.30 -10.70 9.08
N LYS A 94 -20.09 -10.27 8.09
CA LYS A 94 -21.25 -9.42 8.32
C LYS A 94 -22.27 -10.10 9.24
N GLN A 95 -22.61 -11.37 8.99
CA GLN A 95 -23.52 -12.14 9.83
C GLN A 95 -23.04 -12.22 11.28
N TYR A 96 -21.75 -12.48 11.50
CA TYR A 96 -21.20 -12.59 12.86
C TYR A 96 -21.06 -11.23 13.57
N ILE A 97 -20.89 -10.13 12.83
CA ILE A 97 -20.99 -8.78 13.38
C ILE A 97 -22.43 -8.51 13.86
N GLU A 98 -23.44 -8.83 13.03
CA GLU A 98 -24.85 -8.63 13.36
C GLU A 98 -25.30 -9.48 14.56
N GLN A 99 -24.75 -10.69 14.71
CA GLN A 99 -24.96 -11.56 15.87
C GLN A 99 -24.20 -11.11 17.13
N GLY A 100 -23.41 -10.03 17.08
CA GLY A 100 -22.62 -9.54 18.21
C GLY A 100 -21.38 -10.40 18.54
N ARG A 101 -20.98 -11.33 17.66
CA ARG A 101 -19.87 -12.27 17.89
C ARG A 101 -18.49 -11.72 17.50
N MET A 102 -18.44 -10.63 16.73
CA MET A 102 -17.20 -10.01 16.25
C MET A 102 -17.10 -8.53 16.68
N PRO A 103 -17.03 -8.24 17.99
CA PRO A 103 -17.11 -6.86 18.51
C PRO A 103 -15.97 -5.96 18.03
N ASN A 104 -14.77 -6.51 17.81
CA ASN A 104 -13.62 -5.75 17.30
C ASN A 104 -13.82 -5.34 15.83
N PHE A 105 -14.30 -6.25 14.97
CA PHE A 105 -14.63 -5.90 13.59
C PHE A 105 -15.79 -4.91 13.51
N ALA A 106 -16.79 -5.05 14.39
CA ALA A 106 -17.88 -4.09 14.50
C ALA A 106 -17.36 -2.69 14.89
N ALA A 107 -16.42 -2.61 15.83
CA ALA A 107 -15.78 -1.35 16.20
C ALA A 107 -15.00 -0.74 15.03
N LEU A 108 -14.17 -1.54 14.34
CA LEU A 108 -13.40 -1.11 13.16
C LEU A 108 -14.31 -0.60 12.04
N ALA A 109 -15.44 -1.27 11.80
CA ALA A 109 -16.41 -0.86 10.79
C ALA A 109 -17.10 0.47 11.12
N ARG A 110 -17.31 0.78 12.41
CA ARG A 110 -17.89 2.07 12.85
C ARG A 110 -16.90 3.23 12.78
N THR A 111 -15.63 2.99 13.11
CA THR A 111 -14.61 4.06 13.20
C THR A 111 -13.83 4.29 11.90
N GLY A 112 -13.86 3.32 10.99
CA GLY A 112 -13.11 3.35 9.73
C GLY A 112 -14.01 3.26 8.49
N SER A 113 -13.41 2.92 7.36
CA SER A 113 -14.14 2.52 6.16
C SER A 113 -14.20 1.00 6.08
N PHE A 114 -15.41 0.47 5.86
CA PHE A 114 -15.65 -0.97 5.68
C PHE A 114 -16.26 -1.19 4.30
N ARG A 115 -15.50 -1.82 3.41
CA ARG A 115 -15.89 -2.04 2.01
C ARG A 115 -15.44 -3.41 1.54
N GLU A 116 -16.32 -4.08 0.81
CA GLU A 116 -15.99 -5.32 0.12
C GLU A 116 -15.07 -5.03 -1.07
N LEU A 117 -14.05 -5.88 -1.22
CA LEU A 117 -13.07 -5.80 -2.30
C LEU A 117 -13.22 -6.99 -3.24
N THR A 118 -12.83 -6.78 -4.49
CA THR A 118 -12.68 -7.86 -5.45
C THR A 118 -11.44 -8.70 -5.16
N THR A 119 -11.51 -9.98 -5.48
CA THR A 119 -10.37 -10.91 -5.39
C THR A 119 -9.37 -10.71 -6.54
N SER A 120 -8.20 -11.35 -6.43
CA SER A 120 -7.29 -11.58 -7.56
C SER A 120 -7.89 -12.51 -8.60
N ILE A 121 -7.38 -12.43 -9.83
CA ILE A 121 -7.63 -13.40 -10.90
C ILE A 121 -6.29 -14.02 -11.29
N PRO A 122 -6.09 -15.35 -11.10
CA PRO A 122 -7.00 -16.30 -10.45
C PRO A 122 -7.13 -16.07 -8.93
N PRO A 123 -8.24 -16.53 -8.29
CA PRO A 123 -8.53 -16.30 -6.88
C PRO A 123 -7.78 -17.27 -5.96
N GLN A 124 -6.46 -17.31 -6.09
CA GLN A 124 -5.57 -18.13 -5.27
C GLN A 124 -4.80 -17.26 -4.28
N SER A 125 -4.60 -17.73 -3.04
CA SER A 125 -3.83 -17.00 -2.02
C SER A 125 -2.48 -16.47 -2.51
N PRO A 126 -1.59 -17.26 -3.16
CA PRO A 126 -0.28 -16.75 -3.60
C PRO A 126 -0.38 -15.63 -4.63
N VAL A 127 -1.47 -15.59 -5.40
CA VAL A 127 -1.75 -14.53 -6.38
C VAL A 127 -2.28 -13.28 -5.66
N ALA A 128 -3.25 -13.43 -4.76
CA ALA A 128 -3.80 -12.31 -4.00
C ALA A 128 -2.76 -11.60 -3.15
N TRP A 129 -1.90 -12.36 -2.46
CA TRP A 129 -0.79 -11.81 -1.67
C TRP A 129 0.26 -11.13 -2.56
N SER A 130 0.56 -11.69 -3.73
CA SER A 130 1.50 -11.07 -4.66
C SER A 130 0.95 -9.78 -5.26
N ASN A 131 -0.35 -9.73 -5.62
CA ASN A 131 -1.04 -8.50 -6.00
C ASN A 131 -0.92 -7.45 -4.89
N LEU A 132 -1.21 -7.87 -3.65
CA LEU A 132 -1.14 -6.98 -2.50
C LEU A 132 0.27 -6.42 -2.30
N ILE A 133 1.31 -7.24 -2.32
CA ILE A 133 2.69 -6.83 -2.01
C ILE A 133 3.27 -5.91 -3.09
N THR A 134 2.94 -6.18 -4.35
CA THR A 134 3.58 -5.53 -5.51
C THR A 134 2.75 -4.40 -6.12
N GLY A 135 1.43 -4.39 -5.84
CA GLY A 135 0.47 -3.56 -6.56
C GLY A 135 0.25 -3.97 -8.03
N MET A 136 0.82 -5.10 -8.47
CA MET A 136 0.68 -5.63 -9.82
C MET A 136 -0.45 -6.66 -9.90
N ASN A 137 -0.80 -7.11 -11.10
CA ASN A 137 -1.65 -8.28 -11.30
C ASN A 137 -0.80 -9.54 -11.54
N ALA A 138 -1.45 -10.71 -11.70
CA ALA A 138 -0.80 -11.99 -11.94
C ALA A 138 0.23 -11.97 -13.09
N GLY A 139 -0.10 -11.28 -14.19
CA GLY A 139 0.81 -11.14 -15.34
C GLY A 139 2.03 -10.26 -15.04
N GLY A 140 1.94 -9.36 -14.08
CA GLY A 140 3.03 -8.47 -13.69
C GLY A 140 4.01 -9.08 -12.68
N HIS A 141 3.53 -9.85 -11.70
CA HIS A 141 4.39 -10.47 -10.69
C HIS A 141 4.70 -11.96 -10.94
N GLY A 142 4.12 -12.55 -12.01
CA GLY A 142 4.43 -13.89 -12.49
C GLY A 142 3.84 -15.06 -11.68
N ILE A 143 3.01 -14.79 -10.66
CA ILE A 143 2.44 -15.83 -9.80
C ILE A 143 1.00 -16.12 -10.25
N PHE A 144 0.70 -17.39 -10.50
CA PHE A 144 -0.58 -17.83 -11.08
C PHE A 144 -1.25 -18.96 -10.27
N ASP A 145 -0.49 -19.66 -9.44
CA ASP A 145 -0.96 -20.76 -8.60
C ASP A 145 0.07 -20.99 -7.47
N PHE A 146 -0.13 -21.98 -6.59
CA PHE A 146 0.87 -22.46 -5.63
C PHE A 146 2.00 -23.25 -6.31
N ILE A 147 1.66 -23.98 -7.37
CA ILE A 147 2.57 -24.86 -8.09
C ILE A 147 2.62 -24.39 -9.54
N HIS A 148 3.84 -24.14 -10.00
CA HIS A 148 4.13 -23.98 -11.42
C HIS A 148 4.70 -25.27 -11.98
N ARG A 149 4.74 -25.37 -13.30
CA ARG A 149 5.29 -26.51 -14.01
C ARG A 149 6.30 -26.02 -15.03
N ASP A 150 7.45 -26.68 -15.05
CA ASP A 150 8.42 -26.46 -16.12
C ASP A 150 7.81 -26.94 -17.45
N PRO A 151 7.74 -26.09 -18.48
CA PRO A 151 7.08 -26.44 -19.74
C PRO A 151 7.83 -27.52 -20.55
N LYS A 152 9.14 -27.71 -20.29
CA LYS A 152 9.98 -28.70 -20.98
C LYS A 152 9.96 -30.04 -20.27
N THR A 153 10.14 -30.05 -18.95
CA THR A 153 10.29 -31.28 -18.16
C THR A 153 9.00 -31.74 -17.50
N LEU A 154 8.00 -30.86 -17.45
CA LEU A 154 6.70 -31.06 -16.82
C LEU A 154 6.76 -31.24 -15.29
N GLN A 155 7.92 -31.01 -14.68
CA GLN A 155 8.11 -31.13 -13.25
C GLN A 155 7.44 -29.96 -12.51
N PRO A 156 6.70 -30.24 -11.43
CA PRO A 156 6.13 -29.22 -10.58
C PRO A 156 7.22 -28.54 -9.73
N TYR A 157 7.07 -27.24 -9.51
CA TYR A 157 7.88 -26.49 -8.56
C TYR A 157 7.02 -25.43 -7.86
N PHE A 158 7.43 -24.98 -6.67
CA PHE A 158 6.71 -23.93 -5.96
C PHE A 158 6.79 -22.61 -6.72
N SER A 159 5.65 -21.96 -6.92
CA SER A 159 5.57 -20.75 -7.74
C SER A 159 6.25 -19.54 -7.11
N THR A 160 6.31 -19.47 -5.78
CA THR A 160 6.77 -18.29 -5.04
C THR A 160 8.25 -18.34 -4.67
N SER A 161 8.83 -19.54 -4.58
CA SER A 161 10.21 -19.72 -4.15
C SER A 161 10.84 -20.97 -4.73
N ARG A 162 12.14 -20.91 -4.99
CA ARG A 162 12.96 -22.06 -5.35
C ARG A 162 13.99 -22.29 -4.25
N VAL A 163 14.00 -23.49 -3.67
CA VAL A 163 14.97 -23.89 -2.65
C VAL A 163 15.84 -24.99 -3.23
N GLU A 164 17.13 -24.73 -3.34
CA GLU A 164 18.11 -25.68 -3.86
C GLU A 164 19.09 -26.07 -2.73
N PRO A 165 19.48 -27.35 -2.66
CA PRO A 165 20.46 -27.79 -1.68
C PRO A 165 21.86 -27.22 -1.97
N PRO A 166 22.78 -27.32 -1.00
CA PRO A 166 24.19 -26.95 -1.20
C PRO A 166 24.80 -27.69 -2.40
N LYS A 167 25.55 -26.98 -3.23
CA LYS A 167 26.17 -27.53 -4.45
C LYS A 167 27.17 -28.65 -4.18
N HIS A 168 27.82 -28.61 -3.01
CA HIS A 168 28.83 -29.58 -2.61
C HIS A 168 28.41 -30.24 -1.31
N THR A 169 28.51 -31.56 -1.28
CA THR A 169 28.31 -32.38 -0.08
C THR A 169 29.46 -33.37 0.02
N VAL A 170 29.86 -33.69 1.25
CA VAL A 170 30.84 -34.73 1.53
C VAL A 170 30.14 -35.88 2.21
N HIS A 171 30.40 -37.08 1.70
CA HIS A 171 29.90 -38.32 2.26
C HIS A 171 30.91 -38.87 3.27
N LEU A 172 30.50 -39.04 4.53
CA LEU A 172 31.30 -39.69 5.56
C LEU A 172 30.53 -40.90 6.10
N GLY A 173 30.81 -42.09 5.55
CA GLY A 173 30.00 -43.28 5.81
C GLY A 173 28.56 -43.06 5.32
N SER A 174 27.59 -43.19 6.23
CA SER A 174 26.16 -42.94 5.96
C SER A 174 25.76 -41.46 6.06
N TRP A 175 26.68 -40.56 6.43
CA TRP A 175 26.38 -39.14 6.63
C TRP A 175 26.61 -38.35 5.35
N VAL A 176 25.66 -37.46 5.03
CA VAL A 176 25.80 -36.45 3.98
C VAL A 176 25.99 -35.10 4.65
N ILE A 177 27.20 -34.58 4.61
CA ILE A 177 27.56 -33.31 5.25
C ILE A 177 27.60 -32.23 4.17
N PRO A 178 26.71 -31.23 4.21
CA PRO A 178 26.73 -30.14 3.25
C PRO A 178 27.95 -29.24 3.46
N ILE A 179 28.69 -28.99 2.39
CA ILE A 179 29.77 -28.01 2.38
C ILE A 179 29.23 -26.75 1.70
N GLY A 180 28.63 -25.89 2.54
CA GLY A 180 28.05 -24.61 2.14
C GLY A 180 26.56 -24.50 2.43
N SER A 181 25.99 -23.33 2.13
CA SER A 181 24.56 -23.09 2.25
C SER A 181 23.80 -23.49 1.00
N GLY A 182 22.55 -23.89 1.17
CA GLY A 182 21.60 -23.93 0.06
C GLY A 182 21.24 -22.51 -0.39
N THR A 183 20.41 -22.42 -1.42
CA THR A 183 19.86 -21.15 -1.89
C THR A 183 18.35 -21.16 -1.75
N ALA A 184 17.77 -20.04 -1.35
CA ALA A 184 16.34 -19.80 -1.37
C ALA A 184 16.08 -18.54 -2.21
N GLU A 185 15.58 -18.72 -3.43
CA GLU A 185 15.28 -17.66 -4.36
C GLU A 185 13.79 -17.33 -4.30
N GLN A 186 13.43 -16.05 -4.29
CA GLN A 186 12.04 -15.59 -4.43
C GLN A 186 11.72 -15.44 -5.91
N LEU A 187 10.68 -16.12 -6.37
CA LEU A 187 10.27 -16.13 -7.79
C LEU A 187 9.18 -15.09 -8.11
N ARG A 188 8.64 -14.41 -7.10
CA ARG A 188 7.70 -13.30 -7.29
C ARG A 188 8.45 -12.08 -7.83
N GLU A 189 8.04 -11.60 -8.99
CA GLU A 189 8.57 -10.39 -9.59
C GLU A 189 7.94 -9.12 -8.97
N GLY A 190 8.55 -7.97 -9.26
CA GLY A 190 8.05 -6.67 -8.79
C GLY A 190 8.58 -6.25 -7.42
N LYS A 191 8.61 -4.93 -7.21
CA LYS A 191 9.09 -4.29 -5.99
C LYS A 191 8.01 -4.34 -4.91
N ALA A 192 8.37 -4.83 -3.71
CA ALA A 192 7.54 -4.67 -2.52
C ALA A 192 7.59 -3.21 -2.03
N PHE A 193 6.47 -2.66 -1.57
CA PHE A 193 6.39 -1.32 -1.01
C PHE A 193 6.75 -1.26 0.48
#